data_AF-A0A661LA08-F1
#
_entry.id   AF-A0A661LA08-F1
#
_cell.length_a   1.000
_cell.length_b   1.000
_cell.length_c   1.000
_cell.angle_alpha   90.00
_cell.angle_beta   90.00
_cell.angle_gamma   90.00
#
_symmetry.space_group_name_H-M   'P 1'
#
loop_
_entity.id
_entity.type
_entity.pdbx_description
1 polymer ?
#
loop_
_entity_poly.entity_id
_entity_poly.type
_entity_poly.pdbx_seq_one_letter_code
_entity_poly.pdbx_strand_id
1 'polypeptide(L)' 'MGNILKQAQQFQARMAKLQEELGEKTVEASAGGGMVTVVVNGRQELVSITIDPEVVDPQDTEMLQDLILAAVNEGLTRA' A
#
# COMPACT_ATOMS: atom_id res chain seq x y z
N MET A 1 -13.66 39.10 4.62
CA MET A 1 -13.92 37.74 5.14
C MET A 1 -14.55 36.77 4.12
N GLY A 2 -15.41 37.20 3.19
CA GLY A 2 -16.03 36.28 2.20
C GLY A 2 -15.06 35.58 1.23
N ASN A 3 -13.95 36.23 0.84
CA ASN A 3 -12.96 35.61 -0.05
C ASN A 3 -12.15 34.49 0.63
N ILE A 4 -11.88 34.63 1.94
CA ILE A 4 -11.17 33.63 2.75
C ILE A 4 -12.03 32.38 2.93
N LEU A 5 -13.32 32.55 3.21
CA LEU A 5 -14.26 31.42 3.34
C LEU A 5 -14.39 30.62 2.03
N LYS A 6 -14.45 31.31 0.89
CA LYS A 6 -14.50 30.67 -0.43
C LYS A 6 -13.22 29.90 -0.78
N GLN A 7 -12.06 30.45 -0.45
CA GLN A 7 -10.76 29.77 -0.62
C GLN A 7 -10.65 28.54 0.30
N ALA A 8 -11.09 28.65 1.56
CA ALA A 8 -11.09 27.53 2.51
C ALA A 8 -11.98 26.37 2.02
N GLN A 9 -13.17 26.66 1.49
CA GLN A 9 -14.06 25.64 0.90
C GLN A 9 -13.44 24.95 -0.32
N GLN A 10 -12.79 25.70 -1.21
CA GLN A 10 -12.10 25.12 -2.36
C GLN A 10 -10.91 24.25 -1.94
N PHE A 11 -10.16 24.67 -0.92
CA PHE A 11 -9.08 23.87 -0.35
C PHE A 11 -9.61 22.57 0.27
N GLN A 12 -10.69 22.63 1.05
CA GLN A 12 -11.32 21.45 1.65
C GLN A 12 -11.77 20.45 0.58
N ALA A 13 -12.43 20.92 -0.49
CA ALA A 13 -12.86 20.07 -1.60
C ALA A 13 -11.67 19.44 -2.34
N ARG A 14 -10.59 20.19 -2.57
CA ARG A 14 -9.35 19.66 -3.18
C ARG A 14 -8.67 18.63 -2.30
N MET A 15 -8.62 18.85 -0.99
CA MET A 15 -8.05 17.89 -0.04
C MET A 15 -8.85 16.59 0.00
N ALA A 16 -10.19 16.68 0.02
CA ALA A 16 -11.05 15.50 -0.04
C ALA A 16 -10.80 14.68 -1.32
N LYS A 17 -10.75 15.36 -2.48
CA LYS A 17 -10.44 14.73 -3.77
C LYS A 17 -9.04 14.11 -3.81
N LEU A 18 -8.05 14.78 -3.23
CA LEU A 18 -6.69 14.25 -3.15
C LEU A 18 -6.63 12.98 -2.28
N GLN A 19 -7.33 12.95 -1.14
CA GLN A 19 -7.38 11.77 -0.29
C GLN A 19 -8.07 10.58 -0.97
N GLU A 20 -9.11 10.85 -1.76
CA GLU A 20 -9.78 9.82 -2.57
C GLU A 20 -8.83 9.27 -3.65
N GLU A 21 -8.17 10.14 -4.41
CA GLU A 21 -7.20 9.77 -5.47
C GLU A 21 -5.99 8.99 -4.93
N LEU A 22 -5.54 9.29 -3.70
CA LEU A 22 -4.47 8.53 -3.04
C LEU A 22 -4.88 7.08 -2.74
N GLY A 23 -6.16 6.83 -2.45
CA GLY A 23 -6.66 5.47 -2.22
C GLY A 23 -6.80 4.62 -3.49
N GLU A 24 -6.97 5.26 -4.64
CA GLU A 24 -7.14 4.57 -5.93
C GLU A 24 -5.81 4.15 -6.57
N LYS A 25 -4.74 4.92 -6.32
CA LYS A 25 -3.41 4.59 -6.83
C LYS A 25 -2.81 3.46 -6.00
N THR A 26 -2.31 2.44 -6.70
CA THR A 26 -1.68 1.28 -6.09
C THR A 26 -0.29 1.06 -6.65
N VAL A 27 0.57 0.46 -5.83
CA VAL A 27 1.88 -0.03 -6.19
C VAL A 27 1.97 -1.52 -5.85
N GLU A 28 2.66 -2.27 -6.70
CA GLU A 28 2.97 -3.67 -6.47
C GLU A 28 4.44 -3.80 -6.03
N ALA A 29 4.68 -4.64 -5.04
CA ALA A 29 6.00 -4.99 -4.57
C ALA A 29 6.08 -6.49 -4.27
N SER A 30 7.26 -7.08 -4.41
CA SER A 30 7.45 -8.52 -4.23
C SER A 30 8.77 -8.85 -3.54
N ALA A 31 8.81 -9.98 -2.87
CA ALA A 31 10.01 -10.59 -2.30
C ALA A 31 10.18 -12.03 -2.78
N GLY A 32 11.39 -12.57 -2.64
CA GLY A 32 11.68 -13.96 -3.00
C GLY A 32 11.46 -14.27 -4.47
N GLY A 33 11.80 -13.34 -5.37
CA GLY A 33 11.60 -13.54 -6.82
C GLY A 33 10.13 -13.59 -7.26
N GLY A 34 9.19 -13.07 -6.47
CA GLY A 34 7.76 -13.08 -6.76
C GLY A 34 6.95 -14.03 -5.89
N MET A 35 7.63 -14.86 -5.07
CA MET A 35 6.98 -15.83 -4.18
C MET A 35 6.04 -15.16 -3.15
N VAL A 36 6.33 -13.92 -2.74
CA VAL A 36 5.36 -13.09 -2.02
C VAL A 36 5.20 -11.78 -2.77
N THR A 37 3.97 -11.44 -3.15
CA THR A 37 3.62 -10.20 -3.84
C THR A 37 2.53 -9.47 -3.06
N VAL A 38 2.71 -8.16 -2.87
CA VAL A 38 1.76 -7.29 -2.16
C VAL A 38 1.34 -6.13 -3.05
N VAL A 39 0.11 -5.65 -2.82
CA VAL A 39 -0.39 -4.41 -3.41
C VAL A 39 -0.69 -3.44 -2.28
N VAL A 40 -0.12 -2.24 -2.35
CA VAL A 40 -0.31 -1.17 -1.36
C VAL A 40 -0.85 0.07 -2.07
N ASN A 41 -1.81 0.77 -1.46
CA ASN A 41 -2.32 2.03 -2.02
C ASN A 41 -1.61 3.26 -1.45
N GLY A 42 -1.81 4.43 -2.07
CA GLY A 42 -1.23 5.71 -1.62
C GLY A 42 -1.76 6.23 -0.27
N ARG A 43 -2.64 5.48 0.41
CA ARG A 43 -3.01 5.68 1.83
C ARG A 43 -2.20 4.79 2.77
N GLN A 44 -1.18 4.09 2.26
CA GLN A 44 -0.37 3.10 2.97
C GLN A 44 -1.20 1.93 3.50
N GLU A 45 -2.29 1.59 2.83
CA GLU A 45 -3.10 0.42 3.16
C GLU A 45 -2.66 -0.76 2.29
N LEU A 46 -2.42 -1.92 2.92
CA LEU A 46 -2.22 -3.18 2.23
C LEU A 46 -3.55 -3.63 1.63
N VAL A 47 -3.64 -3.63 0.31
CA VAL A 47 -4.85 -3.98 -0.45
C VAL A 47 -4.94 -5.49 -0.67
N SER A 48 -3.82 -6.13 -0.99
CA SER A 48 -3.77 -7.58 -1.19
C SER A 48 -2.38 -8.16 -0.93
N ILE A 49 -2.35 -9.43 -0.57
CA ILE A 49 -1.14 -10.26 -0.49
C ILE A 49 -1.38 -11.58 -1.22
N THR A 50 -0.43 -11.96 -2.06
CA THR A 50 -0.40 -13.25 -2.75
C THR A 50 0.88 -13.98 -2.33
N ILE A 51 0.74 -15.24 -1.95
CA ILE A 51 1.83 -16.09 -1.46
C ILE A 51 1.85 -17.34 -2.33
N ASP A 52 3.02 -17.66 -2.88
CA ASP A 52 3.27 -18.89 -3.61
C ASP A 52 3.22 -20.09 -2.64
N PRO A 53 2.46 -21.16 -2.95
CA PRO A 53 2.43 -22.35 -2.12
C PRO A 53 3.80 -22.96 -1.82
N GLU A 54 4.80 -22.76 -2.68
CA GLU A 54 6.16 -23.30 -2.49
C GLU A 54 6.86 -22.75 -1.24
N VAL A 55 6.50 -21.54 -0.78
CA VAL A 55 7.06 -20.94 0.45
C VAL A 55 6.20 -21.19 1.69
N VAL A 56 5.12 -21.98 1.58
CA VAL A 56 4.24 -22.32 2.69
C VAL A 56 4.66 -23.67 3.27
N ASP A 57 5.81 -23.69 3.97
CA ASP A 57 6.31 -24.86 4.69
C ASP A 57 6.09 -24.71 6.21
N PRO A 58 5.28 -25.58 6.84
CA PRO A 58 5.10 -25.59 8.30
C PRO A 58 6.39 -25.85 9.09
N GLN A 59 7.43 -26.41 8.47
CA GLN A 59 8.74 -26.63 9.09
C GLN A 59 9.67 -25.42 8.96
N ASP A 60 9.37 -24.47 8.06
CA ASP A 60 10.16 -23.27 7.82
C ASP A 60 9.28 -22.02 7.69
N THR A 61 8.57 -21.71 8.79
CA THR A 61 7.71 -20.52 8.84
C THR A 61 8.52 -19.22 8.88
N GLU A 62 9.80 -19.28 9.24
CA GLU A 62 10.68 -18.10 9.36
C GLU A 62 10.96 -17.51 7.98
N MET A 63 11.26 -18.35 6.98
CA MET A 63 11.41 -17.91 5.60
C MET A 63 10.17 -17.17 5.09
N LEU A 64 8.97 -17.71 5.33
CA LEU A 64 7.73 -17.05 4.91
C LEU A 64 7.54 -15.69 5.58
N GLN A 65 7.83 -15.59 6.88
CA GLN A 65 7.75 -14.34 7.63
C GLN A 65 8.69 -13.28 7.05
N ASP A 66 9.93 -13.65 6.74
CA ASP A 66 10.92 -12.75 6.15
C ASP A 66 10.49 -12.23 4.77
N LEU A 67 9.94 -13.10 3.93
CA LEU A 67 9.43 -12.72 2.61
C LEU A 67 8.24 -11.75 2.71
N ILE A 68 7.30 -12.01 3.63
CA ILE A 68 6.17 -11.10 3.89
C ILE A 68 6.69 -9.75 4.38
N LEU A 69 7.61 -9.75 5.34
CA LEU A 69 8.18 -8.54 5.90
C LEU A 69 8.89 -7.70 4.83
N ALA A 70 9.68 -8.33 3.97
CA ALA A 70 10.36 -7.66 2.88
C ALA A 70 9.37 -7.07 1.85
N ALA A 71 8.39 -7.85 1.39
CA ALA A 71 7.44 -7.41 0.38
C ALA A 71 6.55 -6.25 0.90
N VAL A 72 6.03 -6.37 2.12
CA VAL A 72 5.16 -5.35 2.73
C VAL A 72 5.91 -4.03 2.93
N ASN A 73 7.12 -4.06 3.50
CA ASN A 73 7.88 -2.84 3.71
C ASN A 73 8.29 -2.17 2.40
N GLU A 74 8.64 -2.95 1.37
CA GLU A 74 8.92 -2.41 0.04
C GLU A 74 7.67 -1.75 -0.57
N GLY A 75 6.51 -2.39 -0.45
CA GLY A 75 5.22 -1.82 -0.89
C GLY A 75 4.89 -0.51 -0.18
N LEU A 76 5.03 -0.46 1.15
CA LEU A 76 4.82 0.75 1.95
C LEU A 76 5.82 1.87 1.64
N THR A 77 7.05 1.51 1.29
CA THR A 77 8.10 2.49 0.92
C THR A 77 7.85 3.10 -0.46
N ARG A 78 7.23 2.34 -1.37
CA ARG A 78 6.93 2.77 -2.75
C ARG A 78 5.57 3.47 -2.91
N ALA A 79 4.65 3.25 -1.98
CA ALA A 79 3.29 3.79 -1.99
C ALA A 79 3.24 5.28 -1.59
#